data_AF-A0A7T7WFI3-F1
#
_entry.id   AF-A0A7T7WFI3-F1
#
_cell.length_a   1.000
_cell.length_b   1.000
_cell.length_c   1.000
_cell.angle_alpha   90.00
_cell.angle_beta   90.00
_cell.angle_gamma   90.00
#
_symmetry.space_group_name_H-M   'P 1'
#
loop_
_entity.id
_entity.type
_entity.pdbx_description
1 polymer ?
#
loop_
_entity_poly.entity_id
_entity_poly.type
_entity_poly.pdbx_seq_one_letter_code
_entity_poly.pdbx_strand_id
1 'polypeptide(L)'
;MDNQFTCSIKRIRFDENYQPADNTRLTTNFANLARGESRQENLRRTLAMINQRFNSLATSDNPKGDRYSLEIDIISAELDVEGNGQTFPFIEMLKSTVIDHQTNERIEGMTGNSFSSYVRDYDFSVVLPTFSDKADAKLDDFGDLHGKLYQHLIHSDVFKAEFKKQPVICLSVSTTKTYYRTAHVHPVLGVEYKNDDYSRTDAYFKKMGLSVRYFKPEHGNAPLAFYFAGDLLRDYTDFELISAISTMESFQKIYRPEIYNTNSPAGLIYQPSLNYQDYSLTQIVYDRVERSQLAVKQGKWTEENFIKPYKDILEKWAANFAIDNPHQDHAA
;
A
#
# COMPACT_ATOMS: atom_id res chain seq x y z
N MET A 1 1.39 4.18 35.03
CA MET A 1 1.43 2.88 34.34
C MET A 1 1.23 3.21 32.88
N ASP A 2 2.26 2.97 32.07
CA ASP A 2 2.27 3.37 30.67
C ASP A 2 1.16 2.64 29.91
N ASN A 3 0.16 3.41 29.45
CA ASN A 3 -0.91 2.94 28.58
C ASN A 3 -0.33 2.68 27.18
N GLN A 4 0.51 1.66 27.07
CA GLN A 4 1.16 1.32 25.80
C GLN A 4 0.25 0.38 25.02
N PHE A 5 -0.27 0.86 23.88
CA PHE A 5 -1.04 0.01 22.98
C PHE A 5 -0.22 -1.21 22.58
N THR A 6 -0.83 -2.39 22.62
CA THR A 6 -0.16 -3.63 22.24
C THR A 6 -0.53 -3.98 20.81
N CYS A 7 0.48 -4.27 19.98
CA CYS A 7 0.26 -4.72 18.61
C CYS A 7 0.34 -6.25 18.52
N SER A 8 -0.45 -6.83 17.62
CA SER A 8 -0.30 -8.22 17.18
C SER A 8 -0.36 -8.30 15.66
N ILE A 9 0.21 -9.35 15.09
CA ILE A 9 0.29 -9.55 13.63
C ILE A 9 -0.30 -10.91 13.29
N LYS A 10 -1.26 -10.91 12.37
CA LYS A 10 -1.85 -12.11 11.78
C LYS A 10 -1.45 -12.22 10.31
N ARG A 11 -1.39 -13.47 9.83
CA ARG A 11 -1.02 -13.80 8.45
C ARG A 11 -2.06 -14.70 7.82
N ILE A 12 -2.45 -14.37 6.60
CA ILE A 12 -3.34 -15.20 5.78
C ILE A 12 -2.75 -15.26 4.37
N ARG A 13 -2.74 -16.45 3.77
CA ARG A 13 -2.29 -16.63 2.39
C ARG A 13 -3.27 -15.97 1.40
N PHE A 14 -2.76 -15.13 0.50
CA PHE A 14 -3.48 -14.62 -0.65
C PHE A 14 -3.19 -15.51 -1.86
N ASP A 15 -3.94 -16.61 -1.97
CA ASP A 15 -3.92 -17.54 -3.09
C ASP A 15 -5.30 -17.62 -3.77
N GLU A 16 -5.47 -18.57 -4.70
CA GLU A 16 -6.75 -18.83 -5.36
C GLU A 16 -7.89 -19.26 -4.41
N ASN A 17 -7.56 -19.73 -3.21
CA ASN A 17 -8.51 -20.18 -2.20
C ASN A 17 -8.87 -19.10 -1.19
N TYR A 18 -8.17 -17.96 -1.20
CA TYR A 18 -8.43 -16.84 -0.32
C TYR A 18 -9.89 -16.36 -0.38
N GLN A 19 -10.51 -16.27 0.79
CA GLN A 19 -11.87 -15.77 0.98
C GLN A 19 -11.85 -14.73 2.10
N PRO A 20 -12.40 -13.52 1.88
CA PRO A 20 -12.57 -12.54 2.94
C PRO A 20 -13.50 -13.09 4.03
N ALA A 21 -13.20 -12.82 5.30
CA ALA A 21 -14.09 -13.19 6.40
C ALA A 21 -15.38 -12.36 6.38
N ASP A 22 -16.53 -13.00 6.62
CA ASP A 22 -17.88 -12.42 6.50
C ASP A 22 -18.11 -11.19 7.40
N ASN A 23 -17.38 -11.08 8.53
CA ASN A 23 -17.75 -10.20 9.63
C ASN A 23 -16.78 -9.03 9.87
N THR A 24 -15.64 -8.99 9.18
CA THR A 24 -14.57 -8.04 9.54
C THR A 24 -13.95 -7.30 8.37
N ARG A 25 -14.17 -7.69 7.11
CA ARG A 25 -13.21 -7.29 6.07
C ARG A 25 -13.67 -7.36 4.62
N LEU A 26 -14.67 -6.55 4.25
CA LEU A 26 -15.16 -6.50 2.87
C LEU A 26 -14.46 -5.48 1.96
N THR A 27 -13.46 -4.74 2.45
CA THR A 27 -13.18 -3.39 1.94
C THR A 27 -11.74 -3.16 1.45
N THR A 28 -10.80 -4.09 1.63
CA THR A 28 -9.47 -3.95 1.00
C THR A 28 -9.58 -4.12 -0.52
N ASN A 29 -8.68 -3.49 -1.28
CA ASN A 29 -8.72 -3.57 -2.75
C ASN A 29 -8.63 -5.03 -3.27
N PHE A 30 -7.85 -5.88 -2.60
CA PHE A 30 -7.72 -7.30 -2.94
C PHE A 30 -8.88 -8.16 -2.40
N ALA A 31 -9.56 -7.76 -1.32
CA ALA A 31 -10.75 -8.47 -0.86
C ALA A 31 -11.90 -8.37 -1.87
N ASN A 32 -12.05 -7.24 -2.57
CA ASN A 32 -13.09 -7.11 -3.61
C ASN A 32 -12.86 -8.07 -4.80
N LEU A 33 -11.60 -8.33 -5.18
CA LEU A 33 -11.26 -9.34 -6.20
C LEU A 33 -11.65 -10.76 -5.76
N ALA A 34 -11.67 -10.99 -4.46
CA ALA A 34 -11.91 -12.28 -3.84
C ALA A 34 -13.40 -12.55 -3.55
N ARG A 35 -14.32 -11.98 -4.33
CA ARG A 35 -15.78 -12.10 -4.11
C ARG A 35 -16.54 -12.54 -5.36
N GLY A 36 -17.78 -12.98 -5.12
CA GLY A 36 -18.71 -13.41 -6.16
C GLY A 36 -18.34 -14.74 -6.81
N GLU A 37 -19.12 -15.15 -7.80
CA GLU A 37 -18.96 -16.44 -8.49
C GLU A 37 -17.63 -16.55 -9.25
N SER A 38 -17.09 -15.41 -9.72
CA SER A 38 -15.80 -15.35 -10.42
C SER A 38 -14.57 -15.25 -9.49
N ARG A 39 -14.75 -15.35 -8.17
CA ARG A 39 -13.68 -15.18 -7.15
C ARG A 39 -12.40 -15.94 -7.51
N GLN A 40 -12.48 -17.27 -7.65
CA GLN A 40 -11.30 -18.11 -7.79
C GLN A 40 -10.56 -17.80 -9.11
N GLU A 41 -11.30 -17.57 -10.19
CA GLU A 41 -10.73 -17.23 -11.49
C GLU A 41 -10.09 -15.84 -11.49
N ASN A 42 -10.71 -14.85 -10.84
CA ASN A 42 -10.13 -13.52 -10.64
C ASN A 42 -8.79 -13.60 -9.89
N LEU A 43 -8.72 -14.40 -8.82
CA LEU A 43 -7.51 -14.58 -8.03
C LEU A 43 -6.41 -15.29 -8.84
N ARG A 44 -6.75 -16.37 -9.56
CA ARG A 44 -5.80 -17.06 -10.47
C ARG A 44 -5.22 -16.13 -11.52
N ARG A 45 -6.07 -15.38 -12.22
CA ARG A 45 -5.65 -14.41 -13.24
C ARG A 45 -4.79 -13.30 -12.65
N THR A 46 -5.15 -12.80 -11.47
CA THR A 46 -4.36 -11.77 -10.76
C THR A 46 -2.97 -12.29 -10.43
N LEU A 47 -2.87 -13.48 -9.82
CA LEU A 47 -1.59 -14.11 -9.47
C LEU A 47 -0.75 -14.43 -10.72
N ALA A 48 -1.39 -14.90 -11.79
CA ALA A 48 -0.72 -15.12 -13.08
C ALA A 48 -0.15 -13.82 -13.68
N MET A 49 -0.92 -12.72 -13.65
CA MET A 49 -0.43 -11.40 -14.09
C MET A 49 0.76 -10.94 -13.26
N ILE A 50 0.73 -11.14 -11.94
CA ILE A 50 1.84 -10.79 -11.04
C ILE A 50 3.09 -11.61 -11.38
N ASN A 51 2.95 -12.93 -11.53
CA ASN A 51 4.08 -13.81 -11.86
C ASN A 51 4.67 -13.46 -13.23
N GLN A 52 3.84 -13.26 -14.25
CA GLN A 52 4.30 -12.84 -15.58
C GLN A 52 5.03 -11.50 -15.52
N ARG A 53 4.48 -10.53 -14.77
CA ARG A 53 5.10 -9.23 -14.64
C ARG A 53 6.45 -9.30 -13.92
N PHE A 54 6.56 -10.10 -12.85
CA PHE A 54 7.82 -10.33 -12.16
C PHE A 54 8.87 -10.91 -13.12
N ASN A 55 8.53 -11.97 -13.85
CA ASN A 55 9.46 -12.62 -14.77
C ASN A 55 9.89 -11.71 -15.93
N SER A 56 9.01 -10.81 -16.41
CA SER A 56 9.38 -9.83 -17.43
C SER A 56 10.43 -8.80 -16.98
N LEU A 57 10.59 -8.61 -15.67
CA LEU A 57 11.58 -7.70 -15.09
C LEU A 57 12.81 -8.47 -14.57
N ALA A 58 12.61 -9.68 -14.07
CA ALA A 58 13.68 -10.58 -13.62
C ALA A 58 14.19 -11.43 -14.80
N THR A 59 14.89 -10.80 -15.74
CA THR A 59 15.31 -11.41 -17.02
C THR A 59 16.59 -12.24 -16.92
N SER A 60 17.43 -11.97 -15.94
CA SER A 60 18.69 -12.70 -15.70
C SER A 60 18.43 -14.19 -15.48
N ASP A 61 19.07 -15.03 -16.28
CA ASP A 61 18.94 -16.49 -16.26
C ASP A 61 17.48 -16.99 -16.30
N ASN A 62 16.61 -16.23 -16.98
CA ASN A 62 15.19 -16.48 -17.14
C ASN A 62 14.72 -16.37 -18.60
N PRO A 63 15.31 -17.13 -19.54
CA PRO A 63 15.06 -16.95 -20.98
C PRO A 63 13.61 -17.26 -21.41
N LYS A 64 12.86 -18.03 -20.61
CA LYS A 64 11.46 -18.39 -20.87
C LYS A 64 10.46 -17.49 -20.15
N GLY A 65 10.92 -16.66 -19.21
CA GLY A 65 10.04 -15.82 -18.40
C GLY A 65 9.12 -16.62 -17.46
N ASP A 66 9.55 -17.79 -17.00
CA ASP A 66 8.76 -18.71 -16.16
C ASP A 66 9.52 -19.23 -14.93
N ARG A 67 10.70 -18.68 -14.63
CA ARG A 67 11.55 -19.13 -13.51
C ARG A 67 10.95 -18.83 -12.12
N TYR A 68 10.25 -17.71 -11.96
CA TYR A 68 9.85 -17.23 -10.65
C TYR A 68 8.34 -17.24 -10.45
N SER A 69 7.91 -17.44 -9.21
CA SER A 69 6.54 -17.15 -8.77
C SER A 69 6.55 -16.37 -7.46
N LEU A 70 5.48 -15.62 -7.18
CA LEU A 70 5.29 -14.93 -5.92
C LEU A 70 4.26 -15.66 -5.08
N GLU A 71 4.67 -16.00 -3.87
CA GLU A 71 3.74 -16.24 -2.77
C GLU A 71 3.41 -14.93 -2.09
N ILE A 72 2.12 -14.64 -1.89
CA ILE A 72 1.66 -13.39 -1.30
C ILE A 72 0.92 -13.70 0.00
N ASP A 73 1.34 -13.08 1.07
CA ASP A 73 0.67 -13.13 2.37
C ASP A 73 0.03 -11.78 2.67
N ILE A 74 -1.20 -11.83 3.15
CA ILE A 74 -1.88 -10.70 3.79
C ILE A 74 -1.39 -10.64 5.23
N ILE A 75 -0.75 -9.53 5.57
CA ILE A 75 -0.33 -9.18 6.91
C ILE A 75 -1.40 -8.24 7.47
N SER A 76 -2.03 -8.64 8.58
CA SER A 76 -3.01 -7.83 9.30
C SER A 76 -2.46 -7.48 10.67
N ALA A 77 -2.28 -6.20 10.94
CA ALA A 77 -1.90 -5.69 12.25
C ALA A 77 -3.15 -5.33 13.05
N GLU A 78 -3.19 -5.79 14.29
CA GLU A 78 -4.26 -5.50 15.23
C GLU A 78 -3.71 -4.75 16.44
N LEU A 79 -4.56 -3.90 17.03
CA LEU A 79 -4.23 -3.02 18.14
C LEU A 79 -5.12 -3.35 19.33
N ASP A 80 -4.52 -3.67 20.46
CA ASP A 80 -5.20 -3.68 21.75
C ASP A 80 -4.96 -2.33 22.44
N VAL A 81 -6.03 -1.56 22.56
CA VAL A 81 -6.02 -0.21 23.13
C VAL A 81 -6.02 -0.23 24.66
N GLU A 82 -6.65 -1.23 25.27
CA GLU A 82 -6.91 -1.29 26.71
C GLU A 82 -6.06 -2.35 27.43
N GLY A 83 -5.37 -3.22 26.70
CA GLY A 83 -4.58 -4.33 27.23
C GLY A 83 -5.42 -5.48 27.78
N ASN A 84 -6.69 -5.59 27.36
CA ASN A 84 -7.63 -6.60 27.85
C ASN A 84 -7.79 -7.80 26.90
N GLY A 85 -7.01 -7.84 25.82
CA GLY A 85 -7.04 -8.86 24.78
C GLY A 85 -8.07 -8.61 23.67
N GLN A 86 -8.87 -7.56 23.76
CA GLN A 86 -9.78 -7.15 22.68
C GLN A 86 -9.03 -6.27 21.67
N THR A 87 -8.96 -6.76 20.43
CA THR A 87 -8.14 -6.16 19.39
C THR A 87 -8.96 -5.51 18.29
N PHE A 88 -8.48 -4.38 17.78
CA PHE A 88 -9.01 -3.72 16.59
C PHE A 88 -8.06 -3.87 15.40
N PRO A 89 -8.49 -4.42 14.25
CA PRO A 89 -7.66 -4.44 13.04
C PRO A 89 -7.50 -3.01 12.51
N PHE A 90 -6.27 -2.55 12.29
CA PHE A 90 -6.05 -1.14 11.91
C PHE A 90 -5.21 -0.95 10.65
N ILE A 91 -4.25 -1.84 10.35
CA ILE A 91 -3.40 -1.76 9.16
C ILE A 91 -3.30 -3.14 8.51
N GLU A 92 -3.36 -3.15 7.18
CA GLU A 92 -3.21 -4.37 6.40
C GLU A 92 -2.37 -4.12 5.15
N MET A 93 -1.48 -5.05 4.85
CA MET A 93 -0.57 -4.95 3.72
C MET A 93 -0.25 -6.33 3.17
N LEU A 94 0.26 -6.37 1.95
CA LEU A 94 0.76 -7.58 1.34
C LEU A 94 2.27 -7.69 1.55
N LYS A 95 2.71 -8.88 1.94
CA LYS A 95 4.10 -9.34 1.89
C LYS A 95 4.24 -10.32 0.74
N SER A 96 5.31 -10.18 -0.04
CA SER A 96 5.66 -11.17 -1.06
C SER A 96 6.86 -12.01 -0.64
N THR A 97 6.89 -13.26 -1.10
CA THR A 97 8.06 -14.14 -1.08
C THR A 97 8.25 -14.66 -2.49
N VAL A 98 9.45 -14.50 -3.05
CA VAL A 98 9.79 -14.98 -4.38
C VAL A 98 10.23 -16.44 -4.28
N ILE A 99 9.64 -17.29 -5.11
CA ILE A 99 10.01 -18.69 -5.27
C ILE A 99 10.80 -18.83 -6.55
N ASP A 100 12.06 -19.27 -6.43
CA ASP A 100 12.90 -19.58 -7.59
C ASP A 100 12.79 -21.06 -7.92
N HIS A 101 12.18 -21.39 -9.06
CA HIS A 101 11.96 -22.78 -9.47
C HIS A 101 13.22 -23.49 -9.99
N GLN A 102 14.31 -22.77 -10.26
CA GLN A 102 15.58 -23.40 -10.66
C GLN A 102 16.41 -23.83 -9.46
N THR A 103 16.46 -23.00 -8.42
CA THR A 103 17.27 -23.24 -7.21
C THR A 103 16.45 -23.84 -6.06
N ASN A 104 15.13 -23.79 -6.13
CA ASN A 104 14.18 -24.09 -5.05
C ASN A 104 14.36 -23.19 -3.80
N GLU A 105 14.91 -21.99 -3.99
CA GLU A 105 15.07 -21.03 -2.92
C GLU A 105 13.82 -20.16 -2.73
N ARG A 106 13.65 -19.71 -1.48
CA ARG A 106 12.65 -18.72 -1.08
C ARG A 106 13.37 -17.44 -0.75
N ILE A 107 13.12 -16.41 -1.55
CA ILE A 107 13.80 -15.13 -1.47
C ILE A 107 12.80 -14.08 -0.95
N GLU A 108 13.27 -13.20 -0.07
CA GLU A 108 12.41 -12.13 0.48
C GLU A 108 11.95 -11.20 -0.65
N GLY A 109 10.64 -10.93 -0.68
CA GLY A 109 10.03 -9.90 -1.50
C GLY A 109 9.60 -8.70 -0.66
N MET A 110 8.99 -7.71 -1.31
CA MET A 110 8.55 -6.48 -0.66
C MET A 110 7.40 -6.72 0.31
N THR A 111 7.42 -5.97 1.41
CA THR A 111 6.31 -5.78 2.35
C THR A 111 5.76 -4.35 2.21
N GLY A 112 4.44 -4.17 2.31
CA GLY A 112 3.80 -2.84 2.25
C GLY A 112 2.92 -2.62 1.02
N ASN A 113 2.91 -3.57 0.09
CA ASN A 113 2.05 -3.53 -1.10
C ASN A 113 0.56 -3.54 -0.71
N SER A 114 -0.28 -2.88 -1.51
CA SER A 114 -1.72 -2.76 -1.29
C SER A 114 -2.10 -2.33 0.13
N PHE A 115 -1.32 -1.40 0.70
CA PHE A 115 -1.54 -0.85 2.03
C PHE A 115 -2.98 -0.33 2.19
N SER A 116 -3.66 -0.85 3.21
CA SER A 116 -5.00 -0.50 3.62
C SER A 116 -5.01 -0.20 5.11
N SER A 117 -5.84 0.76 5.53
CA SER A 117 -5.95 1.15 6.91
C SER A 117 -7.37 1.61 7.22
N TYR A 118 -7.88 1.16 8.36
CA TYR A 118 -9.20 1.53 8.86
C TYR A 118 -9.25 3.02 9.21
N VAL A 119 -8.21 3.52 9.88
CA VAL A 119 -8.11 4.95 10.25
C VAL A 119 -7.92 5.81 9.01
N ARG A 120 -7.19 5.34 7.99
CA ARG A 120 -7.12 6.03 6.70
C ARG A 120 -8.47 6.12 6.02
N ASP A 121 -9.23 5.04 5.98
CA ASP A 121 -10.52 5.03 5.32
C ASP A 121 -11.53 5.90 6.10
N TYR A 122 -11.45 5.97 7.43
CA TYR A 122 -12.15 6.96 8.26
C TYR A 122 -11.75 8.39 7.90
N ASP A 123 -10.45 8.70 7.89
CA ASP A 123 -9.93 10.03 7.58
C ASP A 123 -10.41 10.51 6.21
N PHE A 124 -10.26 9.69 5.17
CA PHE A 124 -10.59 10.10 3.80
C PHE A 124 -12.09 10.03 3.48
N SER A 125 -12.85 9.11 4.09
CA SER A 125 -14.26 8.88 3.71
C SER A 125 -15.27 9.51 4.66
N VAL A 126 -14.88 9.85 5.89
CA VAL A 126 -15.75 10.45 6.90
C VAL A 126 -15.27 11.84 7.29
N VAL A 127 -13.99 11.98 7.65
CA VAL A 127 -13.43 13.25 8.15
C VAL A 127 -13.27 14.25 7.02
N LEU A 128 -12.55 13.90 5.95
CA LEU A 128 -12.22 14.82 4.84
C LEU A 128 -13.45 15.51 4.20
N PRO A 129 -14.58 14.81 3.92
CA PRO A 129 -15.80 15.47 3.41
C PRO A 129 -16.39 16.53 4.34
N THR A 130 -16.14 16.49 5.65
CA THR A 130 -16.61 17.54 6.57
C THR A 130 -15.84 18.86 6.44
N PHE A 131 -14.67 18.82 5.79
CA PHE A 131 -13.83 20.00 5.56
C PHE A 131 -14.04 20.65 4.19
N SER A 132 -14.64 19.96 3.21
CA SER A 132 -14.83 20.51 1.87
C SER A 132 -15.73 21.75 1.83
N ASP A 133 -16.52 22.00 2.89
CA ASP A 133 -17.37 23.18 3.03
C ASP A 133 -16.66 24.39 3.67
N LYS A 134 -15.37 24.28 4.03
CA LYS A 134 -14.60 25.36 4.69
C LYS A 134 -13.29 25.60 3.94
N ALA A 135 -13.28 26.61 3.07
CA ALA A 135 -12.18 26.93 2.13
C ALA A 135 -10.79 27.12 2.78
N ASP A 136 -10.72 27.44 4.08
CA ASP A 136 -9.47 27.81 4.78
C ASP A 136 -9.15 26.96 6.02
N ALA A 137 -9.82 25.81 6.22
CA ALA A 137 -9.50 24.95 7.36
C ALA A 137 -8.13 24.29 7.14
N LYS A 138 -7.11 24.78 7.86
CA LYS A 138 -5.83 24.07 8.00
C LYS A 138 -6.11 22.68 8.59
N LEU A 139 -5.85 21.67 7.78
CA LEU A 139 -5.93 20.25 8.12
C LEU A 139 -4.65 19.80 8.84
N ASP A 140 -4.10 20.64 9.72
CA ASP A 140 -2.78 20.42 10.32
C ASP A 140 -2.74 19.08 11.08
N ASP A 141 -3.87 18.66 11.67
CA ASP A 141 -4.01 17.40 12.40
C ASP A 141 -4.50 16.22 11.54
N PHE A 142 -4.88 16.44 10.27
CA PHE A 142 -5.44 15.39 9.40
C PHE A 142 -4.43 14.26 9.16
N GLY A 143 -4.76 13.04 9.57
CA GLY A 143 -3.86 11.89 9.50
C GLY A 143 -2.83 11.78 10.61
N ASP A 144 -2.85 12.65 11.62
CA ASP A 144 -1.88 12.61 12.73
C ASP A 144 -1.98 11.32 13.55
N LEU A 145 -3.21 10.96 13.96
CA LEU A 145 -3.44 9.70 14.68
C LEU A 145 -2.95 8.49 13.86
N HIS A 146 -3.27 8.43 12.57
CA HIS A 146 -2.85 7.32 11.74
C HIS A 146 -1.33 7.27 11.54
N GLY A 147 -0.69 8.43 11.34
CA GLY A 147 0.76 8.54 11.28
C GLY A 147 1.43 7.96 12.52
N LYS A 148 0.95 8.33 13.71
CA LYS A 148 1.43 7.82 15.00
C LYS A 148 1.17 6.33 15.17
N LEU A 149 -0.02 5.83 14.82
CA LEU A 149 -0.33 4.40 14.88
C LEU A 149 0.54 3.57 13.93
N TYR A 150 0.81 4.07 12.72
CA TYR A 150 1.75 3.44 11.80
C TYR A 150 3.16 3.39 12.40
N GLN A 151 3.63 4.53 12.93
CA GLN A 151 4.94 4.63 13.58
C GLN A 151 5.08 3.71 14.79
N HIS A 152 4.03 3.60 15.60
CA HIS A 152 3.94 2.65 16.72
C HIS A 152 4.06 1.21 16.24
N LEU A 153 3.34 0.83 15.18
CA LEU A 153 3.42 -0.51 14.59
C LEU A 153 4.84 -0.85 14.14
N ILE A 154 5.43 -0.03 13.26
CA ILE A 154 6.72 -0.36 12.66
C ILE A 154 7.88 -0.35 13.66
N HIS A 155 7.73 0.33 14.80
CA HIS A 155 8.73 0.36 15.87
C HIS A 155 8.48 -0.70 16.96
N SER A 156 7.32 -1.38 16.95
CA SER A 156 7.01 -2.44 17.91
C SER A 156 7.89 -3.67 17.75
N ASP A 157 8.14 -4.37 18.87
CA ASP A 157 8.93 -5.60 18.87
C ASP A 157 8.29 -6.70 18.02
N VAL A 158 6.96 -6.80 18.01
CA VAL A 158 6.23 -7.77 17.18
C VAL A 158 6.48 -7.53 15.69
N PHE A 159 6.56 -6.28 15.26
CA PHE A 159 6.86 -5.95 13.86
C PHE A 159 8.32 -6.23 13.52
N LYS A 160 9.25 -5.80 14.38
CA LYS A 160 10.70 -6.03 14.18
C LYS A 160 11.09 -7.50 14.22
N ALA A 161 10.36 -8.33 14.96
CA ALA A 161 10.56 -9.78 14.98
C ALA A 161 10.17 -10.44 13.64
N GLU A 162 9.15 -9.93 12.96
CA GLU A 162 8.63 -10.48 11.71
C GLU A 162 9.27 -9.86 10.46
N PHE A 163 9.66 -8.59 10.52
CA PHE A 163 10.13 -7.81 9.37
C PHE A 163 11.47 -7.16 9.64
N LYS A 164 12.45 -7.47 8.77
CA LYS A 164 13.80 -6.91 8.85
C LYS A 164 13.94 -5.53 8.21
N LYS A 165 12.98 -5.13 7.38
CA LYS A 165 12.99 -3.89 6.60
C LYS A 165 11.67 -3.15 6.75
N GLN A 166 11.73 -1.84 6.58
CA GLN A 166 10.56 -0.98 6.58
C GLN A 166 9.67 -1.26 5.36
N PRO A 167 8.33 -1.16 5.49
CA PRO A 167 7.43 -1.32 4.36
C PRO A 167 7.66 -0.27 3.27
N VAL A 168 7.49 -0.67 2.00
CA VAL A 168 7.33 0.25 0.88
C VAL A 168 5.88 0.21 0.42
N ILE A 169 5.21 1.35 0.48
CA ILE A 169 3.83 1.50 0.03
C ILE A 169 3.85 2.02 -1.40
N CYS A 170 3.40 1.20 -2.34
CA CYS A 170 3.35 1.59 -3.75
C CYS A 170 1.89 1.85 -4.19
N LEU A 171 1.64 3.03 -4.78
CA LEU A 171 0.31 3.53 -5.14
C LEU A 171 0.26 4.05 -6.57
N SER A 172 -0.97 4.26 -7.05
CA SER A 172 -1.21 5.05 -8.26
C SER A 172 -0.74 6.49 -8.06
N VAL A 173 -0.23 7.11 -9.12
CA VAL A 173 -0.07 8.57 -9.19
C VAL A 173 -1.43 9.29 -9.18
N SER A 174 -1.44 10.55 -8.76
CA SER A 174 -2.64 11.39 -8.68
C SER A 174 -3.04 11.95 -10.04
N THR A 175 -4.33 11.95 -10.35
CA THR A 175 -4.87 12.56 -11.59
C THR A 175 -4.90 14.09 -11.54
N THR A 176 -4.73 14.68 -10.36
CA THR A 176 -4.73 16.15 -10.17
C THR A 176 -3.35 16.76 -10.35
N LYS A 177 -2.33 15.96 -10.66
CA LYS A 177 -0.92 16.34 -10.69
C LYS A 177 -0.29 16.06 -12.05
N THR A 178 0.71 16.86 -12.38
CA THR A 178 1.52 16.69 -13.59
C THR A 178 2.91 16.20 -13.21
N TYR A 179 3.36 15.14 -13.86
CA TYR A 179 4.62 14.49 -13.59
C TYR A 179 5.59 14.74 -14.75
N TYR A 180 6.82 15.12 -14.41
CA TYR A 180 7.87 15.47 -15.35
C TYR A 180 8.95 14.39 -15.32
N ARG A 181 9.19 13.76 -16.47
CA ARG A 181 10.24 12.77 -16.64
C ARG A 181 11.61 13.42 -16.40
N THR A 182 12.45 12.74 -15.63
CA THR A 182 13.83 13.14 -15.41
C THR A 182 14.80 12.36 -16.30
N ALA A 183 16.09 12.70 -16.24
CA ALA A 183 17.15 11.92 -16.87
C ALA A 183 17.55 10.68 -16.06
N HIS A 184 17.08 10.54 -14.82
CA HIS A 184 17.45 9.41 -13.97
C HIS A 184 16.67 8.15 -14.37
N VAL A 185 17.42 7.06 -14.56
CA VAL A 185 16.88 5.73 -14.87
C VAL A 185 17.51 4.74 -13.91
N HIS A 186 16.66 4.10 -13.10
CA HIS A 186 17.06 3.00 -12.23
C HIS A 186 16.96 1.67 -13.01
N PRO A 187 17.90 0.72 -12.83
CA PRO A 187 17.88 -0.56 -13.56
C PRO A 187 16.58 -1.35 -13.33
N VAL A 188 16.04 -1.33 -12.10
CA VAL A 188 14.79 -2.03 -11.76
C VAL A 188 13.54 -1.13 -11.81
N LEU A 189 13.54 0.01 -11.12
CA LEU A 189 12.38 0.90 -11.03
C LEU A 189 12.06 1.62 -12.35
N GLY A 190 13.03 1.66 -13.28
CA GLY A 190 12.87 2.33 -14.57
C GLY A 190 13.06 3.84 -14.47
N VAL A 191 12.32 4.59 -15.29
CA VAL A 191 12.52 6.02 -15.46
C VAL A 191 11.87 6.80 -14.31
N GLU A 192 12.63 7.72 -13.69
CA GLU A 192 12.10 8.58 -12.64
C GLU A 192 11.30 9.77 -13.20
N TYR A 193 10.20 10.06 -12.52
CA TYR A 193 9.38 11.25 -12.69
C TYR A 193 9.38 12.09 -11.41
N LYS A 194 9.18 13.39 -11.54
CA LYS A 194 9.03 14.33 -10.41
C LYS A 194 7.73 15.10 -10.51
N ASN A 195 7.18 15.45 -9.35
CA ASN A 195 6.11 16.42 -9.18
C ASN A 195 6.51 17.30 -7.98
N ASP A 196 6.60 18.61 -8.19
CA ASP A 196 7.00 19.57 -7.14
C ASP A 196 5.78 20.24 -6.49
N ASP A 197 4.56 19.85 -6.89
CA ASP A 197 3.34 20.44 -6.33
C ASP A 197 3.02 19.84 -4.96
N TYR A 198 2.43 20.65 -4.09
CA TYR A 198 1.86 20.15 -2.85
C TYR A 198 0.80 19.07 -3.10
N SER A 199 0.97 17.90 -2.48
CA SER A 199 0.00 16.80 -2.49
C SER A 199 -0.46 16.50 -1.06
N ARG A 200 -1.78 16.51 -0.85
CA ARG A 200 -2.38 16.14 0.45
C ARG A 200 -2.03 14.71 0.83
N THR A 201 -2.02 13.80 -0.14
CA THR A 201 -1.66 12.40 0.09
C THR A 201 -0.20 12.29 0.54
N ASP A 202 0.69 13.08 -0.04
CA ASP A 202 2.11 13.06 0.32
C ASP A 202 2.32 13.65 1.72
N ALA A 203 1.61 14.74 2.06
CA ALA A 203 1.60 15.29 3.43
C ALA A 203 1.05 14.28 4.45
N TYR A 204 0.04 13.50 4.08
CA TYR A 204 -0.53 12.44 4.92
C TYR A 204 0.48 11.32 5.19
N PHE A 205 1.12 10.79 4.15
CA PHE A 205 2.17 9.76 4.30
C PHE A 205 3.44 10.30 4.96
N LYS A 206 3.72 11.60 4.87
CA LYS A 206 4.82 12.23 5.61
C LYS A 206 4.63 12.12 7.13
N LYS A 207 3.39 12.12 7.64
CA LYS A 207 3.10 11.85 9.06
C LYS A 207 3.42 10.43 9.49
N MET A 208 3.46 9.49 8.53
CA MET A 208 3.99 8.14 8.73
C MET A 208 5.50 8.08 8.61
N GLY A 209 6.22 9.20 8.51
CA GLY A 209 7.67 9.24 8.32
C GLY A 209 8.13 8.81 6.91
N LEU A 210 7.22 8.80 5.93
CA LEU A 210 7.52 8.33 4.58
C LEU A 210 7.77 9.50 3.62
N SER A 211 8.74 9.30 2.72
CA SER A 211 9.01 10.14 1.56
C SER A 211 8.49 9.46 0.28
N VAL A 212 8.26 10.23 -0.78
CA VAL A 212 7.74 9.70 -2.05
C VAL A 212 8.73 9.87 -3.20
N ARG A 213 8.81 8.87 -4.08
CA ARG A 213 9.43 8.98 -5.41
C ARG A 213 8.55 8.31 -6.45
N TYR A 214 8.65 8.78 -7.69
CA TYR A 214 7.80 8.28 -8.78
C TYR A 214 8.65 7.63 -9.85
N PHE A 215 8.36 6.37 -10.14
CA PHE A 215 9.10 5.60 -11.13
C PHE A 215 8.15 4.90 -12.07
N LYS A 216 8.46 4.99 -13.36
CA LYS A 216 7.79 4.23 -14.42
C LYS A 216 8.67 3.04 -14.77
N PRO A 217 8.28 1.81 -14.37
CA PRO A 217 9.03 0.60 -14.70
C PRO A 217 9.18 0.39 -16.20
N GLU A 218 10.19 -0.38 -16.59
CA GLU A 218 10.39 -0.78 -17.97
C GLU A 218 9.14 -1.53 -18.49
N HIS A 219 8.72 -1.23 -19.71
CA HIS A 219 7.48 -1.73 -20.32
C HIS A 219 6.17 -1.39 -19.57
N GLY A 220 6.21 -0.60 -18.49
CA GLY A 220 5.02 -0.06 -17.84
C GLY A 220 4.45 1.15 -18.60
N ASN A 221 3.20 1.50 -18.33
CA ASN A 221 2.52 2.61 -19.01
C ASN A 221 2.56 3.94 -18.25
N ALA A 222 2.63 3.92 -16.93
CA ALA A 222 2.60 5.13 -16.11
C ALA A 222 3.53 4.99 -14.89
N PRO A 223 4.02 6.11 -14.31
CA PRO A 223 4.74 6.06 -13.06
C PRO A 223 3.87 5.54 -11.91
N LEU A 224 4.50 4.81 -10.99
CA LEU A 224 3.98 4.42 -9.69
C LEU A 224 4.59 5.32 -8.62
N ALA A 225 3.83 5.64 -7.58
CA ALA A 225 4.30 6.40 -6.42
C ALA A 225 4.78 5.42 -5.34
N PHE A 226 6.07 5.48 -5.00
CA PHE A 226 6.69 4.67 -3.95
C PHE A 226 6.88 5.53 -2.71
N TYR A 227 6.16 5.20 -1.64
CA TYR A 227 6.31 5.79 -0.32
C TYR A 227 7.18 4.89 0.54
N PHE A 228 8.26 5.42 1.11
CA PHE A 228 9.28 4.66 1.82
C PHE A 228 9.94 5.49 2.92
N ALA A 229 10.53 4.80 3.89
CA ALA A 229 11.49 5.37 4.83
C ALA A 229 12.93 5.00 4.38
N GLY A 230 13.92 5.84 4.69
CA GLY A 230 15.32 5.58 4.31
C GLY A 230 15.61 5.89 2.83
N ASP A 231 16.37 5.02 2.17
CA ASP A 231 16.76 5.14 0.76
C ASP A 231 16.22 3.98 -0.08
N LEU A 232 15.13 4.24 -0.82
CA LEU A 232 14.49 3.27 -1.72
C LEU A 232 15.46 2.59 -2.69
N LEU A 233 16.51 3.29 -3.14
CA LEU A 233 17.41 2.78 -4.18
C LEU A 233 18.52 1.88 -3.65
N ARG A 234 18.75 1.87 -2.33
CA ARG A 234 19.89 1.19 -1.71
C ARG A 234 19.48 0.18 -0.66
N ASP A 235 18.38 0.43 0.03
CA ASP A 235 17.97 -0.38 1.18
C ASP A 235 17.25 -1.69 0.76
N TYR A 236 16.84 -1.77 -0.51
CA TYR A 236 16.07 -2.89 -1.07
C TYR A 236 16.80 -3.54 -2.24
N THR A 237 16.70 -4.87 -2.30
CA THR A 237 17.23 -5.70 -3.38
C THR A 237 16.39 -5.57 -4.64
N ASP A 238 16.97 -5.96 -5.77
CA ASP A 238 16.27 -6.00 -7.05
C ASP A 238 15.00 -6.86 -6.98
N PHE A 239 15.04 -8.03 -6.34
CA PHE A 239 13.85 -8.87 -6.20
C PHE A 239 12.75 -8.25 -5.32
N GLU A 240 13.12 -7.54 -4.26
CA GLU A 240 12.14 -6.77 -3.47
C GLU A 240 11.50 -5.69 -4.34
N LEU A 241 12.29 -4.88 -5.06
CA LEU A 241 11.76 -3.82 -5.93
C LEU A 241 10.91 -4.38 -7.09
N ILE A 242 11.35 -5.46 -7.74
CA ILE A 242 10.59 -6.14 -8.80
C ILE A 242 9.27 -6.68 -8.24
N SER A 243 9.28 -7.30 -7.05
CA SER A 243 8.05 -7.82 -6.42
C SER A 243 7.04 -6.70 -6.10
N ALA A 244 7.52 -5.53 -5.67
CA ALA A 244 6.68 -4.36 -5.46
C ALA A 244 6.00 -3.89 -6.75
N ILE A 245 6.79 -3.76 -7.82
CA ILE A 245 6.31 -3.39 -9.15
C ILE A 245 5.31 -4.42 -9.67
N SER A 246 5.67 -5.70 -9.66
CA SER A 246 4.85 -6.75 -10.27
C SER A 246 3.50 -6.89 -9.59
N THR A 247 3.47 -6.80 -8.26
CA THR A 247 2.23 -6.84 -7.49
C THR A 247 1.40 -5.58 -7.73
N MET A 248 1.98 -4.39 -7.53
CA MET A 248 1.19 -3.15 -7.59
C MET A 248 0.80 -2.74 -8.98
N GLU A 249 1.64 -2.90 -10.00
CA GLU A 249 1.27 -2.60 -11.38
C GLU A 249 0.14 -3.51 -11.86
N SER A 250 0.17 -4.81 -11.52
CA SER A 250 -0.91 -5.74 -11.86
C SER A 250 -2.23 -5.32 -11.22
N PHE A 251 -2.21 -4.95 -9.93
CA PHE A 251 -3.37 -4.38 -9.27
C PHE A 251 -3.84 -3.08 -9.91
N GLN A 252 -2.94 -2.16 -10.25
CA GLN A 252 -3.32 -0.91 -10.88
C GLN A 252 -3.89 -1.10 -12.30
N LYS A 253 -3.42 -2.09 -13.07
CA LYS A 253 -4.03 -2.47 -14.35
C LYS A 253 -5.48 -2.94 -14.21
N ILE A 254 -5.83 -3.54 -13.07
CA ILE A 254 -7.21 -3.94 -12.77
C ILE A 254 -8.03 -2.75 -12.27
N TYR A 255 -7.47 -1.92 -11.39
CA TYR A 255 -8.21 -0.86 -10.69
C TYR A 255 -8.37 0.43 -11.50
N ARG A 256 -7.34 0.77 -12.28
CA ARG A 256 -7.20 2.02 -13.04
C ARG A 256 -6.59 1.74 -14.41
N PRO A 257 -7.23 0.90 -15.25
CA PRO A 257 -6.73 0.58 -16.57
C PRO A 257 -6.54 1.81 -17.46
N GLU A 258 -7.30 2.89 -17.21
CA GLU A 258 -7.19 4.18 -17.91
C GLU A 258 -5.83 4.88 -17.70
N ILE A 259 -5.07 4.44 -16.70
CA ILE A 259 -3.74 4.98 -16.37
C ILE A 259 -2.66 3.91 -16.63
N TYR A 260 -2.89 2.67 -16.18
CA TYR A 260 -1.84 1.64 -16.14
C TYR A 260 -1.97 0.57 -17.23
N ASN A 261 -3.10 0.51 -17.95
CA ASN A 261 -3.32 -0.40 -19.06
C ASN A 261 -3.71 0.32 -20.36
N THR A 262 -3.18 1.53 -20.53
CA THR A 262 -3.33 2.35 -21.73
C THR A 262 -2.57 1.77 -22.92
N ASN A 263 -2.99 2.12 -24.14
CA ASN A 263 -2.24 1.79 -25.36
C ASN A 263 -1.18 2.86 -25.69
N SER A 264 -1.09 3.92 -24.88
CA SER A 264 -0.08 4.98 -24.99
C SER A 264 0.64 5.16 -23.65
N PRO A 265 1.97 4.96 -23.59
CA PRO A 265 2.74 5.14 -22.37
C PRO A 265 2.95 6.62 -22.04
N ALA A 266 3.18 6.92 -20.76
CA ALA A 266 3.48 8.25 -20.26
C ALA A 266 4.69 8.89 -20.98
N GLY A 267 4.49 10.11 -21.49
CA GLY A 267 5.51 10.89 -22.19
C GLY A 267 6.48 11.61 -21.25
N LEU A 268 7.17 12.63 -21.76
CA LEU A 268 8.09 13.48 -20.98
C LEU A 268 7.36 14.31 -19.92
N ILE A 269 6.13 14.72 -20.22
CA ILE A 269 5.21 15.40 -19.31
C ILE A 269 3.94 14.55 -19.31
N TYR A 270 3.49 14.15 -18.13
CA TYR A 270 2.40 13.21 -17.98
C TYR A 270 1.42 13.65 -16.90
N GLN A 271 0.15 13.81 -17.27
CA GLN A 271 -0.95 13.99 -16.33
C GLN A 271 -1.88 12.78 -16.45
N PRO A 272 -2.03 11.95 -15.39
CA PRO A 272 -2.92 10.80 -15.42
C PRO A 272 -4.38 11.22 -15.55
N SER A 273 -5.19 10.43 -16.26
CA SER A 273 -6.63 10.71 -16.42
C SER A 273 -7.45 9.43 -16.33
N LEU A 274 -8.52 9.46 -15.53
CA LEU A 274 -9.52 8.37 -15.49
C LEU A 274 -10.54 8.45 -16.62
N ASN A 275 -10.47 9.49 -17.45
CA ASN A 275 -11.35 9.67 -18.61
C ASN A 275 -10.67 9.28 -19.93
N TYR A 276 -9.41 8.80 -19.88
CA TYR A 276 -8.70 8.34 -21.07
C TYR A 276 -9.40 7.10 -21.64
N GLN A 277 -9.67 7.10 -22.95
CA GLN A 277 -10.50 6.08 -23.60
C GLN A 277 -9.70 4.97 -24.29
N ASP A 278 -8.42 5.21 -24.59
CA ASP A 278 -7.59 4.27 -25.34
C ASP A 278 -6.81 3.33 -24.40
N TYR A 279 -7.55 2.41 -23.78
CA TYR A 279 -7.00 1.43 -22.86
C TYR A 279 -7.61 0.05 -23.04
N SER A 280 -6.92 -0.96 -22.55
CA SER A 280 -7.39 -2.35 -22.54
C SER A 280 -7.95 -2.74 -21.17
N LEU A 281 -9.02 -3.52 -21.14
CA LEU A 281 -9.50 -4.14 -19.91
C LEU A 281 -8.82 -5.48 -19.67
N THR A 282 -8.57 -5.80 -18.42
CA THR A 282 -8.20 -7.16 -18.02
C THR A 282 -9.43 -8.06 -18.09
N GLN A 283 -9.25 -9.38 -18.14
CA GLN A 283 -10.37 -10.33 -18.00
C GLN A 283 -10.74 -10.58 -16.52
N ILE A 284 -10.36 -9.70 -15.61
CA ILE A 284 -10.64 -9.81 -14.17
C ILE A 284 -11.81 -8.86 -13.86
N VAL A 285 -12.87 -9.41 -13.27
CA VAL A 285 -14.05 -8.62 -12.90
C VAL A 285 -13.76 -7.90 -11.59
N TYR A 286 -13.87 -6.57 -11.60
CA TYR A 286 -13.63 -5.72 -10.44
C TYR A 286 -14.68 -4.61 -10.34
N ASP A 287 -15.41 -4.56 -9.24
CA ASP A 287 -16.48 -3.57 -9.03
C ASP A 287 -15.96 -2.34 -8.28
N ARG A 288 -15.68 -1.27 -9.04
CA ARG A 288 -15.21 0.01 -8.50
C ARG A 288 -16.28 0.76 -7.69
N VAL A 289 -17.56 0.58 -8.04
CA VAL A 289 -18.68 1.23 -7.34
C VAL A 289 -18.85 0.59 -5.98
N GLU A 290 -18.93 -0.74 -5.93
CA GLU A 290 -18.99 -1.48 -4.68
C GLU A 290 -17.78 -1.15 -3.80
N ARG A 291 -16.56 -1.16 -4.37
CA ARG A 291 -15.34 -0.79 -3.64
C ARG A 291 -15.42 0.59 -2.98
N SER A 292 -15.97 1.58 -3.69
CA SER A 292 -16.11 2.95 -3.18
C SER A 292 -17.12 3.02 -2.05
N GLN A 293 -18.26 2.33 -2.19
CA GLN A 293 -19.26 2.22 -1.12
C GLN A 293 -18.71 1.52 0.12
N LEU A 294 -17.90 0.48 -0.08
CA LEU A 294 -17.24 -0.27 0.98
C LEU A 294 -16.25 0.61 1.76
N ALA A 295 -15.46 1.46 1.09
CA ALA A 295 -14.57 2.42 1.78
C ALA A 295 -15.33 3.29 2.77
N VAL A 296 -16.48 3.84 2.35
CA VAL A 296 -17.34 4.68 3.21
C VAL A 296 -17.92 3.88 4.37
N LYS A 297 -18.40 2.64 4.12
CA LYS A 297 -18.91 1.76 5.18
C LYS A 297 -17.83 1.44 6.21
N GLN A 298 -16.60 1.15 5.78
CA GLN A 298 -15.48 0.89 6.69
C GLN A 298 -15.09 2.14 7.48
N GLY A 299 -15.07 3.31 6.84
CA GLY A 299 -14.80 4.57 7.54
C GLY A 299 -15.79 4.82 8.68
N LYS A 300 -17.10 4.64 8.42
CA LYS A 300 -18.14 4.76 9.44
C LYS A 300 -18.05 3.67 10.52
N TRP A 301 -17.76 2.43 10.14
CA TRP A 301 -17.58 1.35 11.11
C TRP A 301 -16.38 1.62 12.03
N THR A 302 -15.28 2.13 11.47
CA THR A 302 -14.09 2.57 12.24
C THR A 302 -14.44 3.71 13.18
N GLU A 303 -15.26 4.67 12.73
CA GLU A 303 -15.75 5.75 13.59
C GLU A 303 -16.48 5.21 14.81
N GLU A 304 -17.45 4.31 14.62
CA GLU A 304 -18.29 3.79 15.70
C GLU A 304 -17.59 2.78 16.61
N ASN A 305 -16.66 1.98 16.09
CA ASN A 305 -16.06 0.86 16.82
C ASN A 305 -14.63 1.11 17.31
N PHE A 306 -13.99 2.21 16.88
CA PHE A 306 -12.63 2.54 17.28
C PHE A 306 -12.47 4.00 17.68
N ILE A 307 -12.85 4.93 16.81
CA ILE A 307 -12.60 6.35 17.07
C ILE A 307 -13.46 6.86 18.23
N LYS A 308 -14.77 6.65 18.21
CA LYS A 308 -15.68 7.11 19.27
C LYS A 308 -15.46 6.40 20.61
N PRO A 309 -15.38 5.06 20.68
CA PRO A 309 -15.25 4.36 21.97
C PRO A 309 -13.94 4.67 22.68
N TYR A 310 -12.86 4.87 21.92
CA TYR A 310 -11.52 5.09 22.48
C TYR A 310 -11.03 6.53 22.35
N LYS A 311 -11.91 7.50 22.04
CA LYS A 311 -11.53 8.88 21.71
C LYS A 311 -10.54 9.48 22.71
N ASP A 312 -10.92 9.52 23.99
CA ASP A 312 -10.10 10.15 25.03
C ASP A 312 -8.76 9.42 25.23
N ILE A 313 -8.76 8.08 25.07
CA ILE A 313 -7.55 7.26 25.17
C ILE A 313 -6.61 7.52 23.99
N LEU A 314 -7.15 7.55 22.76
CA LEU A 314 -6.41 7.80 21.53
C LEU A 314 -5.84 9.22 21.50
N GLU A 315 -6.61 10.23 21.91
CA GLU A 315 -6.16 11.62 21.99
C GLU A 315 -5.05 11.78 23.03
N LYS A 316 -5.23 11.22 24.24
CA LYS A 316 -4.20 11.25 25.28
C LYS A 316 -2.94 10.51 24.86
N TRP A 317 -3.08 9.34 24.22
CA TRP A 317 -1.94 8.58 23.71
C TRP A 317 -1.21 9.35 22.61
N ALA A 318 -1.95 9.88 21.63
CA ALA A 318 -1.36 10.62 20.52
C ALA A 318 -0.65 11.90 20.97
N ALA A 319 -1.15 12.58 22.01
CA ALA A 319 -0.49 13.76 22.59
C ALA A 319 0.84 13.44 23.29
N ASN A 320 1.01 12.22 23.79
CA ASN A 320 2.21 11.77 24.50
C ASN A 320 3.09 10.84 23.65
N PHE A 321 2.71 10.56 22.41
CA PHE A 321 3.45 9.65 21.54
C PHE A 321 4.80 10.26 21.13
N ALA A 322 5.87 9.56 21.47
CA ALA A 322 7.22 9.83 21.01
C ALA A 322 7.81 8.53 20.46
N ILE A 323 8.62 8.65 19.41
CA ILE A 323 9.42 7.53 18.91
C ILE A 323 10.74 7.60 19.67
N ASP A 324 11.05 6.57 20.45
CA ASP A 324 12.39 6.41 21.01
C ASP A 324 13.36 6.19 19.83
N ASN A 325 14.09 7.26 19.48
CA ASN A 325 15.16 7.21 18.49
C ASN A 325 16.47 6.93 19.25
N PRO A 326 17.00 5.70 19.27
CA PRO A 326 18.26 5.39 19.95
C PRO A 326 19.52 6.05 19.32
N HIS A 327 19.36 6.99 18.38
CA HIS A 327 20.46 7.63 17.63
C HIS A 327 20.53 9.15 17.75
N GLN A 328 19.85 9.79 18.71
CA GLN A 328 19.99 11.24 18.96
C GLN A 328 20.87 11.64 20.16
N ASP A 329 21.45 10.68 20.91
CA ASP A 329 22.25 11.00 22.12
C ASP A 329 23.76 11.17 21.91
N HIS A 330 24.26 11.23 20.68
CA HIS A 330 25.68 11.50 20.41
C HIS A 330 25.88 12.63 19.40
N ALA A 331 25.44 13.83 19.77
CA ALA A 331 26.00 15.07 19.23
C ALA A 331 25.86 16.18 20.30
N ALA A 332 26.81 16.21 21.23
CA ALA A 332 27.13 17.37 22.05
C ALA A 332 28.59 17.72 21.83
#